data_AF-A0A7U9R7E1-F1
#
_entry.id   AF-A0A7U9R7E1-F1
#
_cell.length_a   1.000
_cell.length_b   1.000
_cell.length_c   1.000
_cell.angle_alpha   90.00
_cell.angle_beta   90.00
_cell.angle_gamma   90.00
#
_symmetry.space_group_name_H-M   'P 1'
#
loop_
_entity.id
_entity.type
_entity.pdbx_description
1 polymer ?
#
loop_
_entity_poly.entity_id
_entity_poly.type
_entity_poly.pdbx_seq_one_letter_code
_entity_poly.pdbx_strand_id
1 'polypeptide(L)'
;MEEKKKGFSGIPWPWNLILSIVFVAGAGFFIGYLWSFLIAMGASAWMKSRNPGMPSGGYCLEKTRKQLSSLGIAVLILFFAFCAAVYTWMMLEEDRTAWETMEYAKFAGSIVMSAALFLLGIYTAYIAIRDTFWPQNSTLARSIRSQLPYPDAAPGVAELFAMVDKDIEENGQWFDKIAVGKEWILGEVAGCIPRIRVYFGRDEIRTRRSGDRVNSTRIVELHILDDRRQHHILSLRNPRELEPLLNCISLRAPDAICRPYSEFGRWQGKSDMEWENLLREFRVKQGSREMSSFQLGNRDADIQQNVTLTRPDGSVTSRVTPDLIHQSMTECLQEGEGSFSLALGCPIEQHNVRYVEMECFASFYEDMEDVENPTLEDMMELGEAELFLKMTDVGEAGKNHYFGRVFETDIQTAEEILKAWAKGVIPNMTGWEATPMWEKKEQAVKREVPPPHLALMSPSGVFQSHDRFTIEDVEVVAEGLVDGSCQMAELVLTGGYLLMRIDGGSKMDGRCTVTVTRPDGAKLRFFKNQCTHRQAAAWLLEFASGNFAPDWKEWKDCTRQAERDMAHKK
;
A
#
# COMPACT_ATOMS: atom_id res chain seq x y z
N MET A 1 -29.65 -38.28 -0.86
CA MET A 1 -30.27 -37.10 -0.21
C MET A 1 -31.17 -37.61 0.90
N GLU A 2 -30.68 -37.63 2.13
CA GLU A 2 -31.54 -37.86 3.30
C GLU A 2 -31.77 -36.51 3.98
N GLU A 3 -32.98 -35.98 3.83
CA GLU A 3 -33.44 -34.80 4.57
C GLU A 3 -33.56 -35.15 6.05
N LYS A 4 -32.53 -34.78 6.84
CA LYS A 4 -32.67 -34.69 8.29
C LYS A 4 -33.70 -33.60 8.60
N LYS A 5 -34.86 -34.02 9.08
CA LYS A 5 -35.91 -33.16 9.67
C LYS A 5 -35.26 -32.12 10.58
N LYS A 6 -35.33 -30.84 10.17
CA LYS A 6 -34.97 -29.69 11.00
C LYS A 6 -35.86 -29.71 12.24
N GLY A 7 -35.31 -30.24 13.34
CA GLY A 7 -35.91 -30.08 14.66
C GLY A 7 -36.11 -28.59 14.93
N PHE A 8 -37.27 -28.26 15.46
CA PHE A 8 -37.73 -26.92 15.81
C PHE A 8 -36.56 -26.06 16.32
N SER A 9 -36.14 -25.08 15.52
CA SER A 9 -35.04 -24.17 15.87
C SER A 9 -35.45 -23.42 17.13
N GLY A 10 -34.74 -23.65 18.23
CA GLY A 10 -34.96 -22.95 19.48
C GLY A 10 -34.93 -21.44 19.28
N ILE A 11 -35.60 -20.72 20.19
CA ILE A 11 -35.73 -19.27 20.13
C ILE A 11 -34.32 -18.65 20.06
N PRO A 12 -34.02 -17.85 19.01
CA PRO A 12 -32.69 -17.33 18.79
C PRO A 12 -32.32 -16.33 19.88
N TRP A 13 -31.03 -16.33 20.24
CA TRP A 13 -30.47 -15.32 21.11
C TRP A 13 -30.61 -13.92 20.47
N PRO A 14 -30.99 -12.85 21.19
CA PRO A 14 -31.09 -12.74 22.65
C PRO A 14 -32.48 -13.04 23.25
N TRP A 15 -33.46 -13.44 22.44
CA TRP A 15 -34.85 -13.60 22.87
C TRP A 15 -35.06 -14.70 23.92
N ASN A 16 -34.24 -15.77 23.88
CA ASN A 16 -34.26 -16.81 24.91
C ASN A 16 -33.87 -16.29 26.31
N LEU A 17 -32.92 -15.35 26.39
CA LEU A 17 -32.49 -14.73 27.64
C LEU A 17 -33.56 -13.77 28.17
N ILE A 18 -34.15 -12.95 27.29
CA ILE A 18 -35.24 -12.04 27.66
C ILE A 18 -36.43 -12.84 28.19
N LEU A 19 -36.84 -13.92 27.50
CA LEU A 19 -37.91 -14.78 27.96
C LEU A 19 -37.59 -15.47 29.29
N SER A 20 -36.33 -15.86 29.51
CA SER A 20 -35.89 -16.42 30.79
C SER A 20 -35.96 -15.39 31.92
N ILE A 21 -35.58 -14.13 31.67
CA ILE A 21 -35.68 -13.04 32.65
C ILE A 21 -37.14 -12.72 32.97
N VAL A 22 -37.99 -12.61 31.93
CA VAL A 22 -39.44 -12.40 32.08
C VAL A 22 -40.07 -13.57 32.84
N PHE A 23 -39.64 -14.80 32.58
CA PHE A 23 -40.08 -15.99 33.31
C PHE A 23 -39.63 -15.95 34.78
N VAL A 24 -38.38 -15.60 35.07
CA VAL A 24 -37.88 -15.49 36.46
C VAL A 24 -38.62 -14.39 37.22
N ALA A 25 -38.90 -13.25 36.58
CA ALA A 25 -39.66 -12.14 37.17
C ALA A 25 -41.13 -12.50 37.41
N GLY A 26 -41.80 -13.09 36.41
CA GLY A 26 -43.20 -13.49 36.50
C GLY A 26 -43.41 -14.67 37.44
N ALA A 27 -42.64 -15.77 37.28
CA ALA A 27 -42.74 -16.95 38.13
C ALA A 27 -42.16 -16.73 39.53
N GLY A 28 -41.20 -15.80 39.68
CA GLY A 28 -40.64 -15.43 40.98
C GLY A 28 -41.67 -14.81 41.92
N PHE A 29 -42.67 -14.10 41.37
CA PHE A 29 -43.83 -13.60 42.13
C PHE A 29 -44.70 -14.73 42.71
N PHE A 30 -44.79 -15.88 42.02
CA PHE A 30 -45.68 -16.98 42.42
C PHE A 30 -44.99 -18.11 43.20
N ILE A 31 -43.73 -18.42 42.87
CA ILE A 31 -43.02 -19.62 43.36
C ILE A 31 -41.76 -19.22 44.17
N GLY A 32 -41.47 -17.93 44.26
CA GLY A 32 -40.27 -17.37 44.89
C GLY A 32 -39.09 -17.28 43.93
N TYR A 33 -38.37 -16.16 43.97
CA TYR A 33 -37.28 -15.83 43.04
C TYR A 33 -36.14 -16.86 43.02
N LEU A 34 -35.88 -17.53 44.15
CA LEU A 34 -34.87 -18.57 44.24
C LEU A 34 -35.25 -19.80 43.39
N TRP A 35 -36.50 -20.24 43.47
CA TRP A 35 -37.00 -21.41 42.74
C TRP A 35 -37.24 -21.11 41.26
N SER A 36 -37.73 -19.91 40.93
CA SER A 36 -37.86 -19.50 39.52
C SER A 36 -36.49 -19.41 38.82
N PHE A 37 -35.46 -18.93 39.52
CA PHE A 37 -34.08 -18.89 39.03
C PHE A 37 -33.51 -20.30 38.83
N LEU A 38 -33.69 -21.23 39.78
CA LEU A 38 -33.22 -22.61 39.65
C LEU A 38 -33.90 -23.36 38.49
N ILE A 39 -35.21 -23.15 38.29
CA ILE A 39 -35.95 -23.74 37.16
C ILE A 39 -35.47 -23.16 35.83
N ALA A 40 -35.26 -21.84 35.75
CA ALA A 40 -34.73 -21.20 34.55
C ALA A 40 -33.31 -21.70 34.21
N MET A 41 -32.45 -21.88 35.22
CA MET A 41 -31.11 -22.44 35.07
C MET A 41 -31.15 -23.91 34.62
N GLY A 42 -32.02 -24.72 35.22
CA GLY A 42 -32.21 -26.13 34.83
C GLY A 42 -32.76 -26.28 33.41
N ALA A 43 -33.73 -25.46 33.02
CA ALA A 43 -34.29 -25.43 31.66
C ALA A 43 -33.27 -24.96 30.63
N SER A 44 -32.45 -23.95 30.96
CA SER A 44 -31.36 -23.46 30.10
C SER A 44 -30.26 -24.51 29.91
N ALA A 45 -29.84 -25.18 30.99
CA ALA A 45 -28.87 -26.28 30.94
C ALA A 45 -29.40 -27.49 30.14
N TRP A 46 -30.68 -27.83 30.30
CA TRP A 46 -31.34 -28.88 29.55
C TRP A 46 -31.48 -28.53 28.05
N MET A 47 -31.84 -27.29 27.74
CA MET A 47 -31.93 -26.80 26.36
C MET A 47 -30.55 -26.77 25.66
N LYS A 48 -29.49 -26.42 26.42
CA LYS A 48 -28.09 -26.51 25.97
C LYS A 48 -27.63 -27.95 25.74
N SER A 49 -28.14 -28.92 26.50
CA SER A 49 -27.81 -30.35 26.33
C SER A 49 -28.49 -31.01 25.12
N ARG A 50 -29.68 -30.53 24.70
CA ARG A 50 -30.43 -31.08 23.55
C ARG A 50 -30.09 -30.43 22.20
N ASN A 51 -29.51 -29.23 22.21
CA ASN A 51 -29.02 -28.54 21.01
C ASN A 51 -27.50 -28.28 21.16
N PRO A 52 -26.62 -29.23 20.80
CA PRO A 52 -25.17 -29.03 20.83
C PRO A 52 -24.65 -28.03 19.77
N GLY A 53 -25.54 -27.28 19.11
CA GLY A 53 -25.24 -26.40 17.99
C GLY A 53 -25.97 -25.05 18.03
N MET A 54 -25.98 -24.36 19.17
CA MET A 54 -26.28 -22.92 19.18
C MET A 54 -25.54 -22.21 20.31
N PRO A 55 -24.80 -21.10 20.06
CA PRO A 55 -24.74 -20.32 18.83
C PRO A 55 -23.45 -20.53 18.03
N SER A 56 -23.59 -20.61 16.71
CA SER A 56 -22.59 -20.26 15.70
C SER A 56 -22.21 -18.77 15.79
N GLY A 57 -21.65 -18.35 16.92
CA GLY A 57 -21.05 -17.02 17.05
C GLY A 57 -19.58 -17.24 17.24
N GLY A 58 -18.75 -16.72 16.32
CA GLY A 58 -17.31 -16.90 16.42
C GLY A 58 -16.72 -16.27 17.69
N TYR A 59 -15.42 -16.50 17.90
CA TYR A 59 -14.69 -16.17 19.12
C TYR A 59 -14.93 -14.74 19.63
N CYS A 60 -15.09 -13.77 18.73
CA CYS A 60 -15.43 -12.38 19.06
C CYS A 60 -16.80 -12.24 19.75
N LEU A 61 -17.83 -12.96 19.29
CA LEU A 61 -19.17 -12.95 19.90
C LEU A 61 -19.22 -13.68 21.23
N GLU A 62 -18.43 -14.74 21.40
CA GLU A 62 -18.33 -15.40 22.69
C GLU A 62 -17.69 -14.49 23.73
N LYS A 63 -16.68 -13.71 23.33
CA LYS A 63 -15.97 -12.79 24.22
C LYS A 63 -16.84 -11.62 24.68
N THR A 64 -17.63 -11.03 23.79
CA THR A 64 -18.62 -9.99 24.17
C THR A 64 -19.73 -10.55 25.05
N ARG A 65 -20.18 -11.79 24.80
CA ARG A 65 -21.17 -12.47 25.65
C ARG A 65 -20.62 -12.86 27.02
N LYS A 66 -19.33 -13.16 27.14
CA LYS A 66 -18.68 -13.44 28.43
C LYS A 66 -18.70 -12.22 29.35
N GLN A 67 -18.80 -11.01 28.79
CA GLN A 67 -19.02 -9.79 29.55
C GLN A 67 -20.34 -9.80 30.33
N LEU A 68 -21.30 -10.68 29.99
CA LEU A 68 -22.52 -10.87 30.77
C LEU A 68 -22.24 -11.37 32.21
N SER A 69 -21.10 -12.02 32.47
CA SER A 69 -20.71 -12.35 33.85
C SER A 69 -20.40 -11.11 34.69
N SER A 70 -20.06 -9.98 34.07
CA SER A 70 -19.87 -8.71 34.79
C SER A 70 -21.19 -8.10 35.26
N LEU A 71 -22.36 -8.54 34.74
CA LEU A 71 -23.65 -8.21 35.33
C LEU A 71 -23.79 -8.74 36.75
N GLY A 72 -23.23 -9.91 37.05
CA GLY A 72 -23.21 -10.43 38.42
C GLY A 72 -22.45 -9.48 39.37
N ILE A 73 -21.34 -8.92 38.90
CA ILE A 73 -20.56 -7.92 39.65
C ILE A 73 -21.35 -6.61 39.78
N ALA A 74 -22.02 -6.17 38.71
CA ALA A 74 -22.86 -4.97 38.75
C ALA A 74 -24.01 -5.12 39.76
N VAL A 75 -24.68 -6.27 39.79
CA VAL A 75 -25.72 -6.59 40.79
C VAL A 75 -25.16 -6.59 42.20
N LEU A 76 -23.97 -7.16 42.42
CA LEU A 76 -23.31 -7.10 43.73
C LEU A 76 -22.98 -5.66 44.14
N ILE A 77 -22.47 -4.83 43.23
CA ILE A 77 -22.19 -3.40 43.50
C ILE A 77 -23.49 -2.66 43.84
N LEU A 78 -24.57 -2.88 43.10
CA LEU A 78 -25.88 -2.29 43.39
C LEU A 78 -26.46 -2.77 44.71
N PHE A 79 -26.26 -4.03 45.07
CA PHE A 79 -26.64 -4.56 46.38
C PHE A 79 -25.89 -3.86 47.51
N PHE A 80 -24.58 -3.66 47.39
CA PHE A 80 -23.82 -2.88 48.38
C PHE A 80 -24.24 -1.41 48.43
N ALA A 81 -24.58 -0.80 47.28
CA ALA A 81 -25.14 0.55 47.23
C ALA A 81 -26.47 0.64 47.98
N PHE A 82 -27.33 -0.38 47.82
CA PHE A 82 -28.60 -0.51 48.55
C PHE A 82 -28.38 -0.68 50.05
N CYS A 83 -27.48 -1.56 50.49
CA CYS A 83 -27.14 -1.71 51.90
C CYS A 83 -26.61 -0.41 52.51
N ALA A 84 -25.76 0.32 51.78
CA ALA A 84 -25.29 1.64 52.20
C ALA A 84 -26.43 2.66 52.28
N ALA A 85 -27.37 2.64 51.34
CA ALA A 85 -28.55 3.51 51.36
C ALA A 85 -29.48 3.21 52.55
N VAL A 86 -29.69 1.93 52.88
CA VAL A 86 -30.45 1.51 54.07
C VAL A 86 -29.76 1.97 55.35
N TYR A 87 -28.44 1.85 55.42
CA TYR A 87 -27.67 2.35 56.55
C TYR A 87 -27.79 3.89 56.69
N THR A 88 -27.70 4.63 55.58
CA THR A 88 -27.94 6.08 55.56
C THR A 88 -29.36 6.41 55.99
N TRP A 89 -30.36 5.63 55.58
CA TRP A 89 -31.77 5.80 55.98
C TRP A 89 -31.96 5.59 57.49
N MET A 90 -31.40 4.52 58.06
CA MET A 90 -31.45 4.25 59.50
C MET A 90 -30.80 5.38 60.31
N MET A 91 -29.64 5.89 59.86
CA MET A 91 -28.98 7.05 60.48
C MET A 91 -29.81 8.34 60.33
N LEU A 92 -30.70 8.42 59.35
CA LEU A 92 -31.54 9.60 59.14
C LEU A 92 -32.71 9.66 60.14
N GLU A 93 -33.20 8.50 60.58
CA GLU A 93 -34.26 8.32 61.58
C GLU A 93 -33.77 8.43 63.04
N GLU A 94 -32.45 8.33 63.27
CA GLU A 94 -31.85 8.43 64.60
C GLU A 94 -31.85 9.88 65.13
N ASP A 95 -32.03 10.04 66.44
CA ASP A 95 -32.09 11.36 67.08
C ASP A 95 -30.72 12.05 67.07
N ARG A 96 -30.65 13.23 66.44
CA ARG A 96 -29.37 13.91 66.10
C ARG A 96 -28.82 14.76 67.24
N THR A 97 -29.49 14.80 68.39
CA THR A 97 -29.11 15.63 69.53
C THR A 97 -27.83 15.16 70.24
N ALA A 98 -27.43 13.90 70.05
CA ALA A 98 -26.26 13.28 70.69
C ALA A 98 -25.07 13.07 69.75
N TRP A 99 -25.13 13.54 68.50
CA TRP A 99 -24.12 13.20 67.50
C TRP A 99 -22.76 13.86 67.76
N GLU A 100 -21.72 13.04 67.86
CA GLU A 100 -20.33 13.51 67.81
C GLU A 100 -19.89 13.85 66.38
N THR A 101 -18.83 14.66 66.23
CA THR A 101 -18.28 15.06 64.92
C THR A 101 -17.91 13.87 64.03
N MET A 102 -17.55 12.73 64.64
CA MET A 102 -17.27 11.47 63.95
C MET A 102 -18.52 10.85 63.30
N GLU A 103 -19.69 11.03 63.90
CA GLU A 103 -20.96 10.46 63.42
C GLU A 103 -21.48 11.25 62.21
N TYR A 104 -21.36 12.57 62.24
CA TYR A 104 -21.58 13.42 61.06
C TYR A 104 -20.65 13.04 59.90
N ALA A 105 -19.37 12.73 60.17
CA ALA A 105 -18.43 12.30 59.15
C ALA A 105 -18.80 10.93 58.55
N LYS A 106 -19.22 9.96 59.39
CA LYS A 106 -19.72 8.65 58.93
C LYS A 106 -20.99 8.78 58.09
N PHE A 107 -21.92 9.64 58.49
CA PHE A 107 -23.15 9.91 57.74
C PHE A 107 -22.84 10.50 56.36
N ALA A 108 -22.02 11.57 56.29
CA ALA A 108 -21.60 12.16 55.03
C ALA A 108 -20.85 11.17 54.14
N GLY A 109 -19.94 10.37 54.73
CA GLY A 109 -19.24 9.30 54.02
C GLY A 109 -20.19 8.24 53.45
N SER A 110 -21.23 7.85 54.19
CA SER A 110 -22.21 6.85 53.74
C SER A 110 -23.02 7.34 52.53
N ILE A 111 -23.41 8.62 52.50
CA ILE A 111 -24.13 9.23 51.37
C ILE A 111 -23.25 9.20 50.12
N VAL A 112 -22.00 9.68 50.24
CA VAL A 112 -21.06 9.73 49.11
C VAL A 112 -20.77 8.32 48.59
N MET A 113 -20.55 7.36 49.48
CA MET A 113 -20.28 5.96 49.10
C MET A 113 -21.48 5.29 48.44
N SER A 114 -22.69 5.50 48.96
CA SER A 114 -23.92 4.95 48.37
C SER A 114 -24.14 5.49 46.96
N ALA A 115 -24.03 6.81 46.77
CA ALA A 115 -24.18 7.45 45.46
C ALA A 115 -23.10 6.97 44.46
N ALA A 116 -21.84 6.88 44.89
CA ALA A 116 -20.73 6.44 44.04
C ALA A 116 -20.90 4.97 43.59
N LEU A 117 -21.25 4.07 44.51
CA LEU A 117 -21.49 2.66 44.20
C LEU A 117 -22.72 2.48 43.31
N PHE A 118 -23.79 3.25 43.54
CA PHE A 118 -24.99 3.19 42.72
C PHE A 118 -24.71 3.59 41.26
N LEU A 119 -23.99 4.70 41.04
CA LEU A 119 -23.58 5.13 39.70
C LEU A 119 -22.64 4.11 39.04
N LEU A 120 -21.67 3.56 39.77
CA LEU A 120 -20.76 2.54 39.26
C LEU A 120 -21.51 1.26 38.88
N GLY A 121 -22.47 0.83 39.69
CA GLY A 121 -23.31 -0.34 39.44
C GLY A 121 -24.17 -0.17 38.19
N ILE A 122 -24.81 0.99 38.03
CA ILE A 122 -25.58 1.31 36.81
C ILE A 122 -24.68 1.36 35.58
N TYR A 123 -23.52 2.01 35.68
CA TYR A 123 -22.58 2.12 34.57
C TYR A 123 -22.05 0.77 34.10
N THR A 124 -21.67 -0.10 35.04
CA THR A 124 -21.21 -1.47 34.73
C THR A 124 -22.32 -2.32 34.14
N ALA A 125 -23.54 -2.23 34.67
CA ALA A 125 -24.71 -2.89 34.10
C ALA A 125 -25.02 -2.40 32.67
N TYR A 126 -24.97 -1.09 32.44
CA TYR A 126 -25.17 -0.50 31.13
C TYR A 126 -24.14 -0.99 30.11
N ILE A 127 -22.85 -1.00 30.46
CA ILE A 127 -21.80 -1.50 29.55
C ILE A 127 -22.02 -2.96 29.20
N ALA A 128 -22.28 -3.80 30.20
CA ALA A 128 -22.48 -5.22 29.97
C ALA A 128 -23.72 -5.49 29.10
N ILE A 129 -24.84 -4.81 29.35
CA ILE A 129 -26.06 -4.91 28.51
C ILE A 129 -25.78 -4.40 27.10
N ARG A 130 -25.18 -3.21 26.96
CA ARG A 130 -24.84 -2.61 25.67
C ARG A 130 -23.98 -3.56 24.84
N ASP A 131 -22.89 -4.06 25.41
CA ASP A 131 -21.91 -4.87 24.69
C ASP A 131 -22.46 -6.25 24.32
N THR A 132 -23.41 -6.77 25.11
CA THR A 132 -24.08 -8.03 24.80
C THR A 132 -25.11 -7.85 23.70
N PHE A 133 -26.08 -6.92 23.87
CA PHE A 133 -27.25 -6.78 22.97
C PHE A 133 -26.97 -5.95 21.71
N TRP A 134 -26.05 -4.98 21.79
CA TRP A 134 -25.61 -4.15 20.67
C TRP A 134 -24.09 -4.30 20.49
N PRO A 135 -23.62 -5.45 19.97
CA PRO A 135 -22.19 -5.73 19.81
C PRO A 135 -21.48 -4.70 18.93
N GLN A 136 -22.23 -3.96 18.10
CA GLN A 136 -21.70 -2.89 17.26
C GLN A 136 -21.02 -1.77 18.05
N ASN A 137 -21.49 -1.52 19.26
CA ASN A 137 -20.97 -0.48 20.14
C ASN A 137 -19.99 -1.03 21.18
N SER A 138 -19.64 -2.32 21.09
CA SER A 138 -18.67 -2.95 21.98
C SER A 138 -17.27 -2.37 21.76
N THR A 139 -16.46 -2.38 22.82
CA THR A 139 -15.05 -1.95 22.76
C THR A 139 -14.27 -2.74 21.71
N LEU A 140 -14.57 -4.04 21.59
CA LEU A 140 -13.97 -4.95 20.61
C LEU A 140 -14.33 -4.57 19.17
N ALA A 141 -15.62 -4.37 18.86
CA ALA A 141 -16.04 -3.95 17.52
C ALA A 141 -15.47 -2.58 17.14
N ARG A 142 -15.43 -1.65 18.12
CA ARG A 142 -14.87 -0.31 17.92
C ARG A 142 -13.38 -0.35 17.62
N SER A 143 -12.62 -1.23 18.29
CA SER A 143 -11.19 -1.37 18.05
C SER A 143 -10.87 -1.94 16.68
N ILE A 144 -11.64 -2.92 16.20
CA ILE A 144 -11.49 -3.47 14.84
C ILE A 144 -11.80 -2.38 13.82
N ARG A 145 -12.95 -1.70 13.96
CA ARG A 145 -13.41 -0.67 13.02
C ARG A 145 -12.44 0.50 12.90
N SER A 146 -11.83 0.97 14.00
CA SER A 146 -10.89 2.09 13.96
C SER A 146 -9.58 1.78 13.22
N GLN A 147 -9.25 0.49 13.08
CA GLN A 147 -8.04 0.01 12.44
C GLN A 147 -8.23 -0.28 10.93
N LEU A 148 -9.47 -0.24 10.43
CA LEU A 148 -9.72 -0.39 8.99
C LEU A 148 -9.34 0.89 8.21
N PRO A 149 -8.98 0.77 6.91
CA PRO A 149 -8.66 1.93 6.07
C PRO A 149 -9.80 2.96 5.99
N TYR A 150 -11.06 2.48 5.97
CA TYR A 150 -12.26 3.32 5.93
C TYR A 150 -13.19 2.97 7.10
N PRO A 151 -13.07 3.68 8.24
CA PRO A 151 -13.87 3.37 9.43
C PRO A 151 -15.37 3.66 9.25
N ASP A 152 -15.72 4.66 8.44
CA ASP A 152 -17.12 5.09 8.21
C ASP A 152 -17.86 4.19 7.20
N ALA A 153 -17.13 3.52 6.31
CA ALA A 153 -17.65 2.54 5.36
C ALA A 153 -17.46 1.09 5.85
N ALA A 154 -17.10 0.90 7.12
CA ALA A 154 -16.76 -0.41 7.65
C ALA A 154 -17.98 -1.36 7.65
N PRO A 155 -17.76 -2.64 7.31
CA PRO A 155 -18.83 -3.62 7.18
C PRO A 155 -19.62 -3.83 8.48
N GLY A 156 -20.76 -4.53 8.35
CA GLY A 156 -21.60 -4.87 9.48
C GLY A 156 -20.82 -5.65 10.54
N VAL A 157 -21.27 -5.59 11.79
CA VAL A 157 -20.50 -6.19 12.91
C VAL A 157 -20.42 -7.72 12.85
N ALA A 158 -21.40 -8.36 12.20
CA ALA A 158 -21.32 -9.79 11.90
C ALA A 158 -20.15 -10.11 10.95
N GLU A 159 -19.94 -9.29 9.92
CA GLU A 159 -18.86 -9.45 8.95
C GLU A 159 -17.50 -9.05 9.53
N LEU A 160 -17.46 -7.98 10.35
CA LEU A 160 -16.25 -7.57 11.08
C LEU A 160 -15.75 -8.68 12.00
N PHE A 161 -16.66 -9.30 12.77
CA PHE A 161 -16.31 -10.41 13.64
C PHE A 161 -15.97 -11.66 12.84
N ALA A 162 -16.71 -11.98 11.77
CA ALA A 162 -16.39 -13.12 10.91
C ALA A 162 -14.98 -13.01 10.29
N MET A 163 -14.52 -11.82 9.92
CA MET A 163 -13.16 -11.60 9.41
C MET A 163 -12.10 -11.98 10.44
N VAL A 164 -12.24 -11.50 11.68
CA VAL A 164 -11.29 -11.81 12.76
C VAL A 164 -11.42 -13.28 13.17
N ASP A 165 -12.64 -13.78 13.31
CA ASP A 165 -12.91 -15.15 13.72
C ASP A 165 -12.35 -16.15 12.71
N LYS A 166 -12.46 -15.87 11.40
CA LYS A 166 -11.87 -16.68 10.33
C LYS A 166 -10.34 -16.71 10.40
N ASP A 167 -9.69 -15.56 10.62
CA ASP A 167 -8.23 -15.52 10.78
C ASP A 167 -7.76 -16.31 12.00
N ILE A 168 -8.47 -16.19 13.13
CA ILE A 168 -8.16 -16.94 14.35
C ILE A 168 -8.48 -18.44 14.18
N GLU A 169 -9.53 -18.81 13.46
CA GLU A 169 -9.85 -20.21 13.18
C GLU A 169 -8.79 -20.89 12.30
N GLU A 170 -8.32 -20.19 11.26
CA GLU A 170 -7.35 -20.74 10.31
C GLU A 170 -5.90 -20.69 10.84
N ASN A 171 -5.52 -19.62 11.55
CA ASN A 171 -4.12 -19.32 11.88
C ASN A 171 -3.84 -19.10 13.38
N GLY A 172 -4.87 -19.19 14.22
CA GLY A 172 -4.83 -18.76 15.62
C GLY A 172 -3.99 -19.66 16.54
N GLN A 173 -3.05 -19.04 17.25
CA GLN A 173 -2.37 -19.63 18.40
C GLN A 173 -2.86 -18.97 19.69
N TRP A 174 -3.21 -19.78 20.69
CA TRP A 174 -3.78 -19.33 21.95
C TRP A 174 -2.72 -19.22 23.05
N PHE A 175 -2.69 -18.06 23.70
CA PHE A 175 -1.89 -17.75 24.88
C PHE A 175 -2.84 -17.19 25.96
N ASP A 176 -3.24 -18.04 26.90
CA ASP A 176 -4.18 -17.82 27.99
C ASP A 176 -5.56 -17.37 27.50
N LYS A 177 -5.74 -16.06 27.31
CA LYS A 177 -6.98 -15.44 26.81
C LYS A 177 -6.78 -14.64 25.53
N ILE A 178 -5.57 -14.63 25.00
CA ILE A 178 -5.17 -13.89 23.81
C ILE A 178 -4.98 -14.91 22.68
N ALA A 179 -5.62 -14.68 21.54
CA ALA A 179 -5.33 -15.45 20.33
C ALA A 179 -4.54 -14.59 19.35
N VAL A 180 -3.52 -15.17 18.72
CA VAL A 180 -2.72 -14.51 17.68
C VAL A 180 -2.93 -15.25 16.37
N GLY A 181 -3.60 -14.61 15.41
CA GLY A 181 -3.79 -15.08 14.05
C GLY A 181 -2.66 -14.63 13.12
N LYS A 182 -2.94 -14.58 11.81
CA LYS A 182 -2.02 -14.06 10.81
C LYS A 182 -2.13 -12.55 10.69
N GLU A 183 -3.34 -12.02 10.78
CA GLU A 183 -3.64 -10.59 10.60
C GLU A 183 -4.11 -9.92 11.89
N TRP A 184 -4.70 -10.68 12.81
CA TRP A 184 -5.33 -10.14 14.02
C TRP A 184 -4.80 -10.77 15.31
N ILE A 185 -4.68 -9.96 16.35
CA ILE A 185 -4.51 -10.37 17.74
C ILE A 185 -5.83 -10.12 18.46
N LEU A 186 -6.44 -11.17 19.01
CA LEU A 186 -7.72 -11.13 19.70
C LEU A 186 -7.54 -11.20 21.22
N GLY A 187 -7.70 -10.07 21.90
CA GLY A 187 -7.77 -9.92 23.36
C GLY A 187 -9.12 -9.40 23.82
N GLU A 188 -9.15 -8.68 24.95
CA GLU A 188 -10.32 -7.82 25.30
C GLU A 188 -10.54 -6.73 24.25
N VAL A 189 -9.46 -6.39 23.54
CA VAL A 189 -9.39 -5.52 22.37
C VAL A 189 -8.76 -6.34 21.24
N ALA A 190 -9.15 -6.08 20.00
CA ALA A 190 -8.50 -6.66 18.83
C ALA A 190 -7.50 -5.68 18.21
N GLY A 191 -6.32 -6.17 17.86
CA GLY A 191 -5.25 -5.40 17.21
C GLY A 191 -4.82 -6.02 15.88
N CYS A 192 -4.57 -5.20 14.87
CA CYS A 192 -4.16 -5.60 13.53
C CYS A 192 -2.63 -5.73 13.49
N ILE A 193 -2.14 -6.95 13.23
CA ILE A 193 -0.72 -7.31 13.23
C ILE A 193 0.11 -6.43 12.26
N PRO A 194 -0.32 -6.20 11.00
CA PRO A 194 0.40 -5.32 10.06
C PRO A 194 0.64 -3.89 10.54
N ARG A 195 -0.17 -3.40 11.49
CA ARG A 195 -0.05 -2.03 11.97
C ARG A 195 0.86 -1.88 13.19
N ILE A 196 1.19 -2.99 13.86
CA ILE A 196 2.10 -3.00 15.01
C ILE A 196 3.45 -2.40 14.61
N ARG A 197 3.93 -1.43 15.39
CA ARG A 197 5.26 -0.83 15.20
C ARG A 197 6.20 -1.21 16.32
N VAL A 198 5.73 -1.14 17.56
CA VAL A 198 6.52 -1.46 18.75
C VAL A 198 5.64 -2.22 19.73
N TYR A 199 6.17 -3.26 20.35
CA TYR A 199 5.47 -4.00 21.40
C TYR A 199 6.41 -4.33 22.57
N PHE A 200 5.83 -4.46 23.76
CA PHE A 200 6.53 -4.61 25.03
C PHE A 200 5.86 -5.66 25.89
N GLY A 201 6.64 -6.59 26.44
CA GLY A 201 6.20 -7.47 27.51
C GLY A 201 6.46 -6.86 28.87
N ARG A 202 5.42 -6.76 29.69
CA ARG A 202 5.51 -6.33 31.09
C ARG A 202 5.27 -7.54 31.99
N ASP A 203 6.27 -7.87 32.81
CA ASP A 203 6.16 -8.82 33.91
C ASP A 203 6.76 -8.18 35.16
N GLU A 204 5.89 -7.65 36.03
CA GLU A 204 6.31 -6.96 37.25
C GLU A 204 5.61 -7.54 38.47
N ILE A 205 6.36 -7.83 39.53
CA ILE A 205 5.79 -8.15 40.85
C ILE A 205 5.77 -6.87 41.67
N ARG A 206 4.58 -6.28 41.85
CA ARG A 206 4.39 -5.15 42.76
C ARG A 206 4.15 -5.67 44.16
N THR A 207 4.97 -5.23 45.11
CA THR A 207 4.74 -5.49 46.53
C THR A 207 4.20 -4.23 47.18
N ARG A 208 3.06 -4.34 47.86
CA ARG A 208 2.53 -3.27 48.71
C ARG A 208 2.58 -3.75 50.16
N ARG A 209 3.32 -3.02 50.98
CA ARG A 209 3.39 -3.26 52.43
C ARG A 209 2.33 -2.40 53.11
N SER A 210 1.41 -3.02 53.83
CA SER A 210 0.39 -2.34 54.63
C SER A 210 0.43 -2.93 56.04
N GLY A 211 0.98 -2.16 56.99
CA GLY A 211 1.34 -2.68 58.31
C GLY A 211 2.33 -3.84 58.21
N ASP A 212 2.00 -4.96 58.88
CA ASP A 212 2.82 -6.17 58.96
C ASP A 212 2.60 -7.16 57.80
N ARG A 213 1.63 -6.88 56.90
CA ARG A 213 1.36 -7.73 55.74
C ARG A 213 2.00 -7.16 54.47
N VAL A 214 2.72 -8.04 53.76
CA VAL A 214 3.23 -7.80 52.41
C VAL A 214 2.29 -8.50 51.43
N ASN A 215 1.55 -7.72 50.64
CA ASN A 215 0.78 -8.25 49.51
C ASN A 215 1.61 -8.10 48.24
N SER A 216 1.89 -9.22 47.55
CA SER A 216 2.51 -9.23 46.23
C SER A 216 1.43 -9.44 45.16
N THR A 217 1.41 -8.56 44.16
CA THR A 217 0.60 -8.71 42.95
C THR A 217 1.52 -8.78 41.75
N ARG A 218 1.37 -9.82 40.92
CA ARG A 218 2.12 -9.95 39.66
C ARG A 218 1.27 -9.40 38.53
N ILE A 219 1.83 -8.49 37.75
CA ILE A 219 1.19 -7.84 36.61
C ILE A 219 1.88 -8.39 35.36
N VAL A 220 1.09 -9.07 34.52
CA VAL A 220 1.56 -9.64 33.24
C VAL A 220 0.73 -9.02 32.13
N GLU A 221 1.35 -8.17 31.31
CA GLU A 221 0.66 -7.40 30.27
C GLU A 221 1.51 -7.31 29.00
N LEU A 222 0.86 -7.36 27.85
CA LEU A 222 1.44 -7.01 26.55
C LEU A 222 0.96 -5.61 26.17
N HIS A 223 1.91 -4.73 25.88
CA HIS A 223 1.67 -3.36 25.45
C HIS A 223 2.04 -3.23 23.97
N ILE A 224 1.12 -2.72 23.15
CA ILE A 224 1.32 -2.56 21.70
C ILE A 224 1.14 -1.07 21.36
N LEU A 225 2.07 -0.53 20.57
CA LEU A 225 1.96 0.77 19.93
C LEU A 225 1.74 0.58 18.43
N ASP A 226 0.61 1.12 17.99
CA ASP A 226 0.18 1.11 16.59
C ASP A 226 0.84 2.20 15.74
N ASP A 227 0.70 2.17 14.42
CA ASP A 227 1.20 3.19 13.48
C ASP A 227 0.76 4.63 13.83
N ARG A 228 -0.44 4.76 14.38
CA ARG A 228 -1.04 6.01 14.90
C ARG A 228 -0.65 6.35 16.35
N ARG A 229 0.35 5.68 16.93
CA ARG A 229 0.71 5.75 18.37
C ARG A 229 -0.43 5.39 19.32
N GLN A 230 -1.44 4.65 18.84
CA GLN A 230 -2.49 4.16 19.72
C GLN A 230 -1.95 3.04 20.61
N HIS A 231 -2.29 3.12 21.89
CA HIS A 231 -1.82 2.18 22.91
C HIS A 231 -2.88 1.13 23.18
N HIS A 232 -2.51 -0.13 22.97
CA HIS A 232 -3.34 -1.29 23.30
C HIS A 232 -2.68 -2.10 24.43
N ILE A 233 -3.46 -2.41 25.46
CA ILE A 233 -3.03 -3.22 26.60
C ILE A 233 -3.79 -4.55 26.56
N LEU A 234 -3.05 -5.64 26.65
CA LEU A 234 -3.58 -6.99 26.67
C LEU A 234 -3.08 -7.69 27.93
N SER A 235 -3.97 -7.97 28.89
CA SER A 235 -3.60 -8.59 30.16
C SER A 235 -3.59 -10.11 30.09
N LEU A 236 -2.58 -10.73 30.68
CA LEU A 236 -2.45 -12.19 30.85
C LEU A 236 -2.51 -12.55 32.32
N ARG A 237 -2.97 -13.78 32.62
CA ARG A 237 -2.90 -14.36 33.97
C ARG A 237 -1.64 -15.18 34.16
N ASN A 238 -1.19 -15.88 33.12
CA ASN A 238 -0.03 -16.76 33.20
C ASN A 238 1.25 -16.06 32.71
N PRO A 239 2.25 -15.83 33.58
CA PRO A 239 3.51 -15.21 33.18
C PRO A 239 4.34 -16.06 32.21
N ARG A 240 4.21 -17.40 32.27
CA ARG A 240 4.97 -18.31 31.41
C ARG A 240 4.60 -18.19 29.93
N GLU A 241 3.44 -17.61 29.64
CA GLU A 241 2.91 -17.46 28.29
C GLU A 241 3.25 -16.12 27.66
N LEU A 242 3.83 -15.18 28.43
CA LEU A 242 4.25 -13.89 27.91
C LEU A 242 5.40 -14.00 26.91
N GLU A 243 6.45 -14.76 27.23
CA GLU A 243 7.59 -14.96 26.31
C GLU A 243 7.18 -15.70 25.02
N PRO A 244 6.43 -16.82 25.06
CA PRO A 244 5.88 -17.44 23.86
C PRO A 244 5.01 -16.50 23.02
N LEU A 245 4.20 -15.65 23.67
CA LEU A 245 3.37 -14.66 22.98
C LEU A 245 4.23 -13.63 22.23
N LEU A 246 5.27 -13.09 22.87
CA LEU A 246 6.20 -12.15 22.24
C LEU A 246 6.92 -12.79 21.05
N ASN A 247 7.34 -14.04 21.18
CA ASN A 247 7.96 -14.80 20.10
C ASN A 247 6.99 -15.08 18.95
N CYS A 248 5.71 -15.36 19.24
CA CYS A 248 4.70 -15.51 18.21
C CYS A 248 4.50 -14.20 17.43
N ILE A 249 4.42 -13.06 18.12
CA ILE A 249 4.29 -11.75 17.49
C ILE A 249 5.54 -11.41 16.67
N SER A 250 6.75 -11.72 17.14
CA SER A 250 7.98 -11.47 16.38
C SER A 250 8.03 -12.27 15.07
N LEU A 251 7.48 -13.48 15.05
CA LEU A 251 7.35 -14.30 13.84
C LEU A 251 6.28 -13.77 12.89
N ARG A 252 5.15 -13.28 13.41
CA ARG A 252 4.03 -12.77 12.61
C ARG A 252 4.26 -11.33 12.09
N ALA A 253 4.96 -10.51 12.87
CA ALA A 253 5.34 -9.13 12.54
C ALA A 253 6.87 -8.94 12.70
N PRO A 254 7.68 -9.46 11.77
CA PRO A 254 9.15 -9.41 11.88
C PRO A 254 9.71 -7.98 11.77
N ASP A 255 8.96 -7.07 11.13
CA ASP A 255 9.36 -5.67 10.96
C ASP A 255 9.10 -4.82 12.23
N ALA A 256 8.28 -5.32 13.16
CA ALA A 256 7.95 -4.64 14.40
C ALA A 256 9.07 -4.80 15.45
N ILE A 257 9.27 -3.75 16.26
CA ILE A 257 10.37 -3.71 17.23
C ILE A 257 9.89 -4.23 18.59
N CYS A 258 10.54 -5.29 19.09
CA CYS A 258 10.39 -5.72 20.48
C CYS A 258 11.31 -4.89 21.40
N ARG A 259 10.76 -4.34 22.48
CA ARG A 259 11.51 -3.58 23.49
C ARG A 259 11.11 -3.95 24.91
N PRO A 260 12.02 -3.77 25.89
CA PRO A 260 11.69 -3.98 27.29
C PRO A 260 10.71 -2.92 27.79
N TYR A 261 9.80 -3.31 28.68
CA TYR A 261 8.78 -2.41 29.22
C TYR A 261 9.35 -1.17 29.92
N SER A 262 10.57 -1.23 30.46
CA SER A 262 11.26 -0.08 31.07
C SER A 262 11.40 1.12 30.13
N GLU A 263 11.44 0.89 28.81
CA GLU A 263 11.54 1.95 27.82
C GLU A 263 10.17 2.49 27.36
N PHE A 264 9.05 1.87 27.78
CA PHE A 264 7.71 2.20 27.29
C PHE A 264 7.40 3.70 27.35
N GLY A 265 7.69 4.35 28.48
CA GLY A 265 7.45 5.79 28.64
C GLY A 265 8.26 6.66 27.67
N ARG A 266 9.48 6.24 27.32
CA ARG A 266 10.31 6.93 26.32
C ARG A 266 9.72 6.80 24.92
N TRP A 267 9.17 5.63 24.60
CA TRP A 267 8.54 5.35 23.31
C TRP A 267 7.22 6.08 23.14
N GLN A 268 6.41 6.14 24.20
CA GLN A 268 5.16 6.90 24.21
C GLN A 268 5.42 8.42 24.08
N GLY A 269 6.51 8.91 24.66
CA GLY A 269 6.89 10.33 24.66
C GLY A 269 7.72 10.82 23.47
N LYS A 270 7.89 10.03 22.41
CA LYS A 270 8.71 10.44 21.24
C LYS A 270 8.09 11.66 20.53
N SER A 271 8.94 12.55 20.03
CA SER A 271 8.50 13.66 19.17
C SER A 271 7.98 13.13 17.83
N ASP A 272 7.09 13.86 17.17
CA ASP A 272 6.46 13.42 15.92
C ASP A 272 7.51 13.11 14.83
N MET A 273 8.56 13.93 14.73
CA MET A 273 9.69 13.71 13.83
C MET A 273 10.43 12.39 14.09
N GLU A 274 10.68 12.03 15.36
CA GLU A 274 11.33 10.75 15.69
C GLU A 274 10.46 9.55 15.31
N TRP A 275 9.14 9.70 15.36
CA TRP A 275 8.21 8.63 15.00
C TRP A 275 8.03 8.49 13.50
N GLU A 276 7.99 9.60 12.76
CA GLU A 276 8.02 9.56 11.30
C GLU A 276 9.28 8.88 10.77
N ASN A 277 10.44 9.14 11.39
CA ASN A 277 11.68 8.44 11.06
C ASN A 277 11.56 6.93 11.31
N LEU A 278 10.97 6.51 12.44
CA LEU A 278 10.70 5.09 12.69
C LEU A 278 9.75 4.49 11.64
N LEU A 279 8.68 5.19 11.29
CA LEU A 279 7.73 4.73 10.26
C LEU A 279 8.41 4.64 8.88
N ARG A 280 9.38 5.50 8.59
CA ARG A 280 10.20 5.43 7.38
C ARG A 280 11.10 4.19 7.41
N GLU A 281 11.81 3.95 8.51
CA GLU A 281 12.63 2.74 8.68
C GLU A 281 11.80 1.46 8.57
N PHE A 282 10.61 1.45 9.17
CA PHE A 282 9.66 0.34 9.07
C PHE A 282 9.28 0.06 7.61
N ARG A 283 8.91 1.10 6.84
CA ARG A 283 8.58 0.97 5.40
C ARG A 283 9.77 0.46 4.58
N VAL A 284 10.98 0.89 4.89
CA VAL A 284 12.19 0.43 4.21
C VAL A 284 12.46 -1.05 4.50
N LYS A 285 12.34 -1.49 5.76
CA LYS A 285 12.50 -2.91 6.14
C LYS A 285 11.45 -3.79 5.49
N GLN A 286 10.19 -3.35 5.54
CA GLN A 286 9.09 -4.05 4.89
C GLN A 286 9.33 -4.20 3.39
N GLY A 287 9.67 -3.11 2.68
CA GLY A 287 9.95 -3.16 1.25
C GLY A 287 11.15 -4.05 0.90
N SER A 288 12.20 -4.05 1.71
CA SER A 288 13.36 -4.94 1.54
C SER A 288 12.98 -6.42 1.70
N ARG A 289 12.12 -6.74 2.68
CA ARG A 289 11.62 -8.10 2.92
C ARG A 289 10.71 -8.57 1.78
N GLU A 290 9.78 -7.72 1.34
CA GLU A 290 8.90 -7.99 0.20
C GLU A 290 9.72 -8.21 -1.08
N MET A 291 10.71 -7.35 -1.36
CA MET A 291 11.65 -7.51 -2.47
C MET A 291 12.44 -8.83 -2.37
N SER A 292 12.92 -9.18 -1.18
CA SER A 292 13.63 -10.45 -0.95
C SER A 292 12.73 -11.66 -1.15
N SER A 293 11.48 -11.61 -0.70
CA SER A 293 10.50 -12.68 -0.91
C SER A 293 10.08 -12.80 -2.38
N PHE A 294 10.00 -11.69 -3.10
CA PHE A 294 9.75 -11.66 -4.54
C PHE A 294 10.91 -12.29 -5.31
N GLN A 295 12.16 -11.94 -4.96
CA GLN A 295 13.37 -12.53 -5.54
C GLN A 295 13.49 -14.03 -5.25
N LEU A 296 13.07 -14.49 -4.05
CA LEU A 296 13.07 -15.91 -3.69
C LEU A 296 11.95 -16.69 -4.40
N GLY A 297 10.75 -16.11 -4.50
CA GLY A 297 9.64 -16.70 -5.25
C GLY A 297 9.91 -16.82 -6.75
N ASN A 298 10.66 -15.88 -7.33
CA ASN A 298 11.18 -15.97 -8.70
C ASN A 298 12.31 -16.99 -8.88
N ARG A 299 12.88 -17.54 -7.79
CA ARG A 299 13.87 -18.64 -7.88
C ARG A 299 13.22 -20.02 -7.89
N ASP A 300 12.02 -20.17 -7.30
CA ASP A 300 11.27 -21.44 -7.24
C ASP A 300 10.28 -21.62 -8.41
N ALA A 301 9.95 -20.54 -9.13
CA ALA A 301 9.30 -20.62 -10.44
C ALA A 301 10.39 -20.70 -11.52
N ASP A 302 10.27 -21.69 -12.40
CA ASP A 302 11.15 -22.06 -13.52
C ASP A 302 11.28 -20.98 -14.63
N ILE A 303 11.26 -19.69 -14.28
CA ILE A 303 11.35 -18.54 -15.19
C ILE A 303 12.52 -17.66 -14.71
N GLN A 304 13.74 -18.10 -15.02
CA GLN A 304 14.96 -17.39 -14.66
C GLN A 304 15.28 -16.19 -15.57
N GLN A 305 14.42 -15.83 -16.52
CA GLN A 305 14.66 -14.74 -17.45
C GLN A 305 13.61 -13.64 -17.38
N ASN A 306 14.06 -12.43 -17.07
CA ASN A 306 13.28 -11.21 -17.31
C ASN A 306 13.26 -10.95 -18.81
N VAL A 307 12.25 -11.45 -19.51
CA VAL A 307 12.10 -11.25 -20.96
C VAL A 307 11.27 -10.00 -21.21
N THR A 308 11.69 -9.20 -22.18
CA THR A 308 10.93 -8.06 -22.68
C THR A 308 10.42 -8.40 -24.07
N LEU A 309 9.10 -8.40 -24.24
CA LEU A 309 8.43 -8.55 -25.53
C LEU A 309 8.11 -7.18 -26.09
N THR A 310 8.59 -6.92 -27.30
CA THR A 310 8.16 -5.80 -28.15
C THR A 310 7.17 -6.36 -29.15
N ARG A 311 5.90 -5.95 -29.06
CA ARG A 311 4.81 -6.40 -29.93
C ARG A 311 4.87 -5.73 -31.31
N PRO A 312 4.11 -6.23 -32.31
CA PRO A 312 4.03 -5.62 -33.65
C PRO A 312 3.55 -4.17 -33.63
N ASP A 313 2.66 -3.83 -32.69
CA ASP A 313 2.14 -2.46 -32.47
C ASP A 313 3.18 -1.49 -31.84
N GLY A 314 4.38 -1.97 -31.50
CA GLY A 314 5.44 -1.22 -30.82
C GLY A 314 5.26 -1.08 -29.30
N SER A 315 4.24 -1.70 -28.71
CA SER A 315 4.08 -1.76 -27.26
C SER A 315 5.08 -2.73 -26.63
N VAL A 316 5.53 -2.41 -25.42
CA VAL A 316 6.58 -3.15 -24.71
C VAL A 316 6.06 -3.66 -23.39
N THR A 317 6.26 -4.95 -23.10
CA THR A 317 5.86 -5.57 -21.84
C THR A 317 6.92 -6.52 -21.30
N SER A 318 7.12 -6.48 -19.98
CA SER A 318 8.02 -7.37 -19.23
C SER A 318 7.30 -8.60 -18.64
N ARG A 319 5.98 -8.71 -18.83
CA ARG A 319 5.16 -9.85 -18.38
C ARG A 319 4.88 -10.78 -19.56
N VAL A 320 5.89 -11.50 -19.98
CA VAL A 320 5.80 -12.44 -21.12
C VAL A 320 5.23 -13.77 -20.63
N THR A 321 4.17 -14.24 -21.28
CA THR A 321 3.56 -15.56 -21.06
C THR A 321 3.52 -16.33 -22.39
N PRO A 322 3.45 -17.67 -22.38
CA PRO A 322 3.35 -18.45 -23.62
C PRO A 322 2.15 -18.05 -24.49
N ASP A 323 1.02 -17.74 -23.86
CA ASP A 323 -0.20 -17.28 -24.54
C ASP A 323 0.02 -15.94 -25.25
N LEU A 324 0.85 -15.07 -24.66
CA LEU A 324 1.16 -13.78 -25.25
C LEU A 324 2.06 -13.88 -26.48
N ILE A 325 2.97 -14.85 -26.50
CA ILE A 325 3.80 -15.14 -27.68
C ILE A 325 2.92 -15.64 -28.82
N HIS A 326 2.00 -16.57 -28.52
CA HIS A 326 1.02 -17.07 -29.50
C HIS A 326 0.13 -15.95 -30.05
N GLN A 327 -0.34 -15.05 -29.18
CA GLN A 327 -1.13 -13.89 -29.58
C GLN A 327 -0.35 -12.96 -30.52
N SER A 328 0.90 -12.61 -30.19
CA SER A 328 1.72 -11.75 -31.05
C SER A 328 2.04 -12.38 -32.40
N MET A 329 2.22 -13.71 -32.45
CA MET A 329 2.36 -14.44 -33.72
C MET A 329 1.08 -14.36 -34.56
N THR A 330 -0.08 -14.54 -33.93
CA THR A 330 -1.39 -14.44 -34.59
C THR A 330 -1.66 -13.04 -35.13
N GLU A 331 -1.30 -12.00 -34.36
CA GLU A 331 -1.41 -10.60 -34.77
C GLU A 331 -0.56 -10.32 -36.02
N CYS A 332 0.68 -10.82 -36.09
CA CYS A 332 1.51 -10.69 -37.29
C CYS A 332 0.89 -11.33 -38.54
N LEU A 333 0.34 -12.54 -38.38
CA LEU A 333 -0.29 -13.25 -39.49
C LEU A 333 -1.54 -12.52 -40.00
N GLN A 334 -2.38 -12.01 -39.09
CA GLN A 334 -3.59 -11.24 -39.43
C GLN A 334 -3.30 -9.95 -40.21
N GLU A 335 -2.14 -9.34 -39.98
CA GLU A 335 -1.69 -8.15 -40.72
C GLU A 335 -1.00 -8.50 -42.05
N GLY A 336 -0.82 -9.79 -42.37
CA GLY A 336 -0.16 -10.32 -43.57
C GLY A 336 1.36 -10.42 -43.43
N GLU A 337 1.99 -9.36 -42.93
CA GLU A 337 3.42 -9.32 -42.58
C GLU A 337 3.61 -8.57 -41.26
N GLY A 338 4.30 -9.17 -40.28
CA GLY A 338 4.57 -8.52 -39.00
C GLY A 338 5.83 -9.03 -38.31
N SER A 339 6.43 -8.18 -37.47
CA SER A 339 7.58 -8.56 -36.66
C SER A 339 7.42 -8.21 -35.18
N PHE A 340 7.99 -9.05 -34.32
CA PHE A 340 8.07 -8.81 -32.89
C PHE A 340 9.39 -9.33 -32.33
N SER A 341 9.83 -8.81 -31.18
CA SER A 341 11.12 -9.20 -30.59
C SER A 341 11.04 -9.56 -29.11
N LEU A 342 11.86 -10.55 -28.73
CA LEU A 342 12.03 -11.05 -27.37
C LEU A 342 13.48 -10.78 -26.92
N ALA A 343 13.66 -9.72 -26.15
CA ALA A 343 14.94 -9.33 -25.58
C ALA A 343 15.11 -9.89 -24.16
N LEU A 344 16.29 -10.48 -23.89
CA LEU A 344 16.61 -11.01 -22.58
C LEU A 344 17.18 -9.92 -21.68
N GLY A 345 16.60 -9.74 -20.49
CA GLY A 345 17.11 -8.81 -19.48
C GLY A 345 18.45 -9.25 -18.89
N CYS A 346 18.80 -10.53 -19.02
CA CYS A 346 20.14 -11.05 -18.76
C CYS A 346 20.55 -11.91 -19.97
N PRO A 347 21.51 -11.45 -20.79
CA PRO A 347 22.00 -12.22 -21.94
C PRO A 347 22.56 -13.57 -21.52
N ILE A 348 22.35 -14.62 -22.33
CA ILE A 348 22.90 -15.95 -22.07
C ILE A 348 24.32 -16.00 -22.62
N GLU A 349 25.29 -16.42 -21.81
CA GLU A 349 26.69 -16.58 -22.25
C GLU A 349 27.03 -18.06 -22.42
N GLN A 350 27.38 -18.46 -23.64
CA GLN A 350 27.81 -19.83 -23.95
C GLN A 350 28.91 -19.80 -25.01
N HIS A 351 29.98 -20.58 -24.82
CA HIS A 351 31.08 -20.70 -25.79
C HIS A 351 31.67 -19.35 -26.26
N ASN A 352 31.83 -18.39 -25.34
CA ASN A 352 32.35 -17.04 -25.60
C ASN A 352 31.48 -16.16 -26.51
N VAL A 353 30.21 -16.54 -26.68
CA VAL A 353 29.16 -15.78 -27.38
C VAL A 353 28.07 -15.42 -26.38
N ARG A 354 27.59 -14.19 -26.48
CA ARG A 354 26.48 -13.66 -25.69
C ARG A 354 25.25 -13.54 -26.58
N TYR A 355 24.17 -14.24 -26.22
CA TYR A 355 22.89 -14.20 -26.92
C TYR A 355 21.97 -13.17 -26.26
N VAL A 356 21.44 -12.23 -27.05
CA VAL A 356 20.84 -10.98 -26.52
C VAL A 356 19.35 -10.87 -26.82
N GLU A 357 18.96 -11.08 -28.07
CA GLU A 357 17.59 -10.84 -28.53
C GLU A 357 17.26 -11.79 -29.67
N MET A 358 15.99 -12.22 -29.71
CA MET A 358 15.42 -12.99 -30.81
C MET A 358 14.29 -12.19 -31.42
N GLU A 359 14.38 -11.92 -32.71
CA GLU A 359 13.36 -11.22 -33.51
C GLU A 359 12.67 -12.25 -34.40
N CYS A 360 11.35 -12.20 -34.48
CA CYS A 360 10.56 -13.07 -35.33
C CYS A 360 9.82 -12.21 -36.34
N PHE A 361 10.00 -12.54 -37.61
CA PHE A 361 9.18 -12.05 -38.71
C PHE A 361 8.26 -13.19 -39.13
N ALA A 362 6.96 -12.94 -39.17
CA ALA A 362 5.97 -13.91 -39.61
C ALA A 362 5.19 -13.31 -40.77
N SER A 363 5.03 -14.08 -41.83
CA SER A 363 4.35 -13.66 -43.04
C SER A 363 3.45 -14.76 -43.59
N PHE A 364 2.33 -14.34 -44.17
CA PHE A 364 1.44 -15.19 -44.93
C PHE A 364 1.16 -14.52 -46.28
N TYR A 365 1.67 -15.10 -47.37
CA TYR A 365 1.48 -14.56 -48.72
C TYR A 365 0.14 -15.02 -49.30
N GLU A 366 -0.75 -14.07 -49.60
CA GLU A 366 -2.08 -14.31 -50.21
C GLU A 366 -2.02 -14.92 -51.63
N ASP A 367 -0.84 -15.07 -52.23
CA ASP A 367 -0.64 -15.54 -53.61
C ASP A 367 -0.80 -17.08 -53.79
N MET A 368 -1.23 -17.80 -52.75
CA MET A 368 -1.62 -19.21 -52.86
C MET A 368 -3.03 -19.28 -53.45
N GLU A 369 -3.14 -19.58 -54.76
CA GLU A 369 -4.32 -19.52 -55.64
C GLU A 369 -5.64 -20.19 -55.15
N ASP A 370 -5.68 -20.79 -53.96
CA ASP A 370 -6.72 -21.75 -53.53
C ASP A 370 -7.52 -21.38 -52.26
N VAL A 371 -7.33 -20.21 -51.61
CA VAL A 371 -8.04 -19.89 -50.35
C VAL A 371 -8.73 -18.50 -50.35
N GLU A 372 -10.02 -18.47 -50.72
CA GLU A 372 -10.89 -17.28 -50.53
C GLU A 372 -11.26 -17.13 -49.05
N ASN A 373 -10.55 -16.25 -48.32
CA ASN A 373 -10.61 -16.00 -46.86
C ASN A 373 -9.93 -17.09 -46.02
N PRO A 374 -8.61 -16.99 -45.79
CA PRO A 374 -7.90 -17.94 -44.95
C PRO A 374 -8.40 -17.85 -43.50
N THR A 375 -8.72 -19.00 -42.91
CA THR A 375 -8.98 -19.08 -41.48
C THR A 375 -7.66 -19.02 -40.72
N LEU A 376 -7.70 -18.72 -39.42
CA LEU A 376 -6.48 -18.67 -38.60
C LEU A 376 -5.70 -20.00 -38.62
N GLU A 377 -6.40 -21.13 -38.74
CA GLU A 377 -5.77 -22.45 -38.86
C GLU A 377 -4.99 -22.56 -40.19
N ASP A 378 -5.56 -22.09 -41.29
CA ASP A 378 -4.90 -22.08 -42.61
C ASP A 378 -3.64 -21.19 -42.59
N MET A 379 -3.71 -20.04 -41.92
CA MET A 379 -2.57 -19.11 -41.79
C MET A 379 -1.45 -19.69 -40.93
N MET A 380 -1.77 -20.49 -39.92
CA MET A 380 -0.78 -21.16 -39.08
C MET A 380 -0.15 -22.38 -39.77
N GLU A 381 -0.87 -23.05 -40.68
CA GLU A 381 -0.37 -24.22 -41.42
C GLU A 381 0.48 -23.83 -42.63
N LEU A 382 0.11 -22.74 -43.32
CA LEU A 382 0.76 -22.30 -44.56
C LEU A 382 1.67 -21.08 -44.38
N GLY A 383 1.67 -20.45 -43.20
CA GLY A 383 2.53 -19.30 -42.89
C GLY A 383 4.00 -19.68 -42.75
N GLU A 384 4.86 -18.72 -43.07
CA GLU A 384 6.31 -18.83 -42.94
C GLU A 384 6.82 -17.85 -41.87
N ALA A 385 7.82 -18.29 -41.11
CA ALA A 385 8.47 -17.47 -40.09
C ALA A 385 10.00 -17.45 -40.28
N GLU A 386 10.55 -16.26 -40.20
CA GLU A 386 11.99 -16.01 -40.15
C GLU A 386 12.37 -15.58 -38.73
N LEU A 387 13.25 -16.36 -38.08
CA LEU A 387 13.81 -16.06 -36.77
C LEU A 387 15.20 -15.47 -36.91
N PHE A 388 15.41 -14.29 -36.35
CA PHE A 388 16.71 -13.62 -36.30
C PHE A 388 17.26 -13.58 -34.87
N LEU A 389 18.37 -14.29 -34.64
CA LEU A 389 19.05 -14.36 -33.36
C LEU A 389 20.23 -13.38 -33.33
N LYS A 390 20.14 -12.36 -32.46
CA LYS A 390 21.19 -11.37 -32.25
C LYS A 390 22.19 -11.85 -31.20
N MET A 391 23.46 -11.89 -31.60
CA MET A 391 24.58 -12.33 -30.77
C MET A 391 25.69 -11.28 -30.74
N THR A 392 26.48 -11.30 -29.67
CA THR A 392 27.69 -10.48 -29.51
C THR A 392 28.85 -11.32 -29.01
N ASP A 393 30.06 -11.05 -29.47
CA ASP A 393 31.27 -11.64 -28.88
C ASP A 393 31.48 -11.16 -27.44
N VAL A 394 31.99 -12.05 -26.59
CA VAL A 394 32.45 -11.68 -25.25
C VAL A 394 33.83 -11.01 -25.40
N GLY A 395 33.84 -9.68 -25.58
CA GLY A 395 35.03 -8.85 -25.76
C GLY A 395 35.04 -7.57 -24.91
N GLU A 396 36.21 -6.94 -24.78
CA GLU A 396 36.46 -5.74 -23.95
C GLU A 396 35.42 -4.63 -24.19
N ALA A 397 34.97 -4.03 -23.09
CA ALA A 397 33.95 -3.00 -23.03
C ALA A 397 34.15 -1.91 -24.11
N GLY A 398 33.24 -1.87 -25.08
CA GLY A 398 33.12 -0.75 -26.03
C GLY A 398 33.16 -1.09 -27.52
N LYS A 399 33.41 -2.36 -27.90
CA LYS A 399 33.28 -2.82 -29.31
C LYS A 399 32.56 -4.16 -29.38
N ASN A 400 31.24 -4.15 -29.15
CA ASN A 400 30.42 -5.32 -29.41
C ASN A 400 30.26 -5.46 -30.94
N HIS A 401 30.98 -6.40 -31.55
CA HIS A 401 30.62 -6.84 -32.90
C HIS A 401 29.32 -7.63 -32.78
N TYR A 402 28.24 -7.07 -33.30
CA TYR A 402 26.99 -7.77 -33.38
C TYR A 402 26.99 -8.63 -34.64
N PHE A 403 26.71 -9.91 -34.49
CA PHE A 403 26.46 -10.81 -35.61
C PHE A 403 25.13 -11.51 -35.41
N GLY A 404 24.43 -11.72 -36.51
CA GLY A 404 23.10 -12.33 -36.52
C GLY A 404 23.16 -13.72 -37.12
N ARG A 405 22.22 -14.56 -36.72
CA ARG A 405 21.88 -15.75 -37.49
C ARG A 405 20.39 -15.74 -37.81
N VAL A 406 20.08 -16.18 -39.02
CA VAL A 406 18.71 -16.30 -39.52
C VAL A 406 18.33 -17.77 -39.56
N PHE A 407 17.07 -18.08 -39.26
CA PHE A 407 16.48 -19.39 -39.42
C PHE A 407 15.06 -19.27 -39.94
N GLU A 408 14.83 -19.77 -41.16
CA GLU A 408 13.53 -19.83 -41.82
C GLU A 408 12.84 -21.16 -41.48
N THR A 409 11.59 -21.11 -41.05
CA THR A 409 10.82 -22.28 -40.60
C THR A 409 9.32 -22.02 -40.66
N ASP A 410 8.51 -23.06 -40.46
CA ASP A 410 7.06 -22.93 -40.27
C ASP A 410 6.70 -22.24 -38.93
N ILE A 411 5.46 -21.72 -38.85
CA ILE A 411 4.95 -20.98 -37.69
C ILE A 411 4.96 -21.80 -36.39
N GLN A 412 4.63 -23.09 -36.45
CA GLN A 412 4.53 -23.93 -35.25
C GLN A 412 5.91 -24.15 -34.63
N THR A 413 6.89 -24.49 -35.47
CA THR A 413 8.28 -24.65 -35.05
C THR A 413 8.87 -23.34 -34.52
N ALA A 414 8.56 -22.20 -35.17
CA ALA A 414 8.98 -20.89 -34.69
C ALA A 414 8.41 -20.57 -33.30
N GLU A 415 7.13 -20.85 -33.07
CA GLU A 415 6.46 -20.61 -31.80
C GLU A 415 7.07 -21.47 -30.67
N GLU A 416 7.41 -22.73 -30.95
CA GLU A 416 8.10 -23.60 -30.00
C GLU A 416 9.48 -23.06 -29.61
N ILE A 417 10.26 -22.60 -30.60
CA ILE A 417 11.58 -21.98 -30.39
C ILE A 417 11.45 -20.71 -29.54
N LEU A 418 10.47 -19.84 -29.82
CA LEU A 418 10.25 -18.60 -29.08
C LEU A 418 9.79 -18.87 -27.63
N LYS A 419 8.94 -19.88 -27.41
CA LYS A 419 8.55 -20.32 -26.06
C LYS A 419 9.74 -20.89 -25.28
N ALA A 420 10.63 -21.63 -25.94
CA ALA A 420 11.85 -22.14 -25.34
C ALA A 420 12.86 -21.01 -25.03
N TRP A 421 12.99 -20.04 -25.94
CA TRP A 421 13.81 -18.84 -25.77
C TRP A 421 13.36 -18.00 -24.59
N ALA A 422 12.04 -17.81 -24.42
CA ALA A 422 11.49 -17.08 -23.27
C ALA A 422 11.79 -17.76 -21.91
N LYS A 423 12.13 -19.06 -21.91
CA LYS A 423 12.58 -19.82 -20.74
C LYS A 423 14.10 -19.84 -20.59
N GLY A 424 14.84 -19.25 -21.52
CA GLY A 424 16.29 -19.22 -21.52
C GLY A 424 16.98 -20.43 -22.12
N VAL A 425 16.28 -21.18 -22.96
CA VAL A 425 16.87 -22.29 -23.72
C VAL A 425 17.39 -21.74 -25.05
N ILE A 426 18.67 -21.98 -25.33
CA ILE A 426 19.28 -21.64 -26.63
C ILE A 426 18.79 -22.65 -27.68
N PRO A 427 18.30 -22.19 -28.85
CA PRO A 427 17.84 -23.08 -29.91
C PRO A 427 18.98 -23.93 -30.48
N ASN A 428 18.64 -25.07 -31.08
CA ASN A 428 19.60 -25.85 -31.81
C ASN A 428 20.08 -25.08 -33.04
N MET A 429 21.39 -24.85 -33.15
CA MET A 429 22.01 -24.01 -34.18
C MET A 429 22.15 -24.71 -35.55
N THR A 430 21.66 -25.94 -35.71
CA THR A 430 21.63 -26.64 -37.00
C THR A 430 20.62 -25.98 -37.95
N GLY A 431 21.06 -25.57 -39.14
CA GLY A 431 20.21 -24.89 -40.13
C GLY A 431 20.19 -23.37 -40.04
N TRP A 432 20.84 -22.77 -39.03
CA TRP A 432 20.93 -21.32 -38.89
C TRP A 432 22.02 -20.72 -39.77
N GLU A 433 21.63 -19.86 -40.71
CA GLU A 433 22.55 -19.19 -41.63
C GLU A 433 23.19 -17.95 -40.98
N ALA A 434 24.48 -17.74 -41.26
CA ALA A 434 25.21 -16.59 -40.72
C ALA A 434 24.96 -15.37 -41.60
N THR A 435 24.28 -14.36 -41.05
CA THR A 435 23.97 -13.13 -41.77
C THR A 435 24.83 -12.01 -41.20
N PRO A 436 25.73 -11.39 -42.00
CA PRO A 436 26.43 -10.18 -41.57
C PRO A 436 25.38 -9.10 -41.33
N MET A 437 25.32 -8.56 -40.11
CA MET A 437 24.40 -7.48 -39.83
C MET A 437 24.83 -6.29 -40.70
N TRP A 438 23.97 -5.85 -41.63
CA TRP A 438 24.13 -4.53 -42.21
C TRP A 438 24.25 -3.55 -41.05
N GLU A 439 25.28 -2.70 -41.07
CA GLU A 439 25.28 -1.47 -40.28
C GLU A 439 23.90 -0.87 -40.50
N LYS A 440 23.08 -0.90 -39.46
CA LYS A 440 21.79 -0.24 -39.43
C LYS A 440 22.13 1.20 -39.80
N LYS A 441 21.91 1.59 -41.07
CA LYS A 441 21.89 2.99 -41.48
C LYS A 441 21.04 3.63 -40.42
N GLU A 442 21.68 4.44 -39.58
CA GLU A 442 21.12 4.99 -38.34
C GLU A 442 19.61 5.07 -38.51
N GLN A 443 18.89 4.13 -37.91
CA GLN A 443 17.47 4.32 -37.69
C GLN A 443 17.44 5.66 -37.01
N ALA A 444 17.02 6.68 -37.76
CA ALA A 444 17.30 8.07 -37.47
C ALA A 444 17.02 8.23 -35.99
N VAL A 445 18.08 8.46 -35.19
CA VAL A 445 17.95 8.63 -33.75
C VAL A 445 16.77 9.57 -33.62
N LYS A 446 15.65 9.06 -33.08
CA LYS A 446 14.55 9.93 -32.68
C LYS A 446 15.23 10.80 -31.65
N ARG A 447 15.71 11.97 -32.10
CA ARG A 447 16.45 12.92 -31.27
C ARG A 447 15.54 13.09 -30.08
N GLU A 448 16.02 12.69 -28.90
CA GLU A 448 15.32 12.97 -27.66
C GLU A 448 15.00 14.44 -27.70
N VAL A 449 13.71 14.74 -27.84
CA VAL A 449 13.21 16.11 -27.96
C VAL A 449 13.54 16.76 -26.62
N PRO A 450 14.43 17.77 -26.56
CA PRO A 450 14.70 18.46 -25.32
C PRO A 450 13.37 18.97 -24.73
N PRO A 451 13.11 18.79 -23.43
CA PRO A 451 11.90 19.30 -22.82
C PRO A 451 11.86 20.84 -22.97
N PRO A 452 10.65 21.43 -23.09
CA PRO A 452 10.51 22.87 -23.10
C PRO A 452 11.06 23.46 -21.80
N HIS A 453 11.78 24.57 -21.90
CA HIS A 453 12.47 25.16 -20.76
C HIS A 453 12.51 26.69 -20.90
N LEU A 454 12.23 27.38 -19.80
CA LEU A 454 12.37 28.83 -19.65
C LEU A 454 13.44 29.12 -18.60
N ALA A 455 14.53 29.75 -19.01
CA ALA A 455 15.57 30.25 -18.13
C ALA A 455 15.58 31.77 -18.10
N LEU A 456 15.89 32.33 -16.94
CA LEU A 456 16.12 33.75 -16.75
C LEU A 456 17.28 34.00 -15.80
N MET A 457 18.04 35.07 -16.05
CA MET A 457 19.13 35.51 -15.18
C MET A 457 18.90 36.95 -14.76
N SER A 458 18.95 37.22 -13.46
CA SER A 458 18.88 38.58 -12.93
C SER A 458 20.22 39.33 -13.12
N PRO A 459 20.24 40.67 -13.03
CA PRO A 459 21.47 41.46 -13.01
C PRO A 459 22.43 41.12 -11.85
N SER A 460 21.91 40.49 -10.78
CA SER A 460 22.71 40.00 -9.66
C SER A 460 23.36 38.63 -9.92
N GLY A 461 23.18 38.06 -11.12
CA GLY A 461 23.73 36.75 -11.51
C GLY A 461 22.94 35.55 -10.99
N VAL A 462 21.71 35.76 -10.50
CA VAL A 462 20.85 34.66 -10.07
C VAL A 462 20.20 34.02 -11.29
N PHE A 463 20.49 32.75 -11.53
CA PHE A 463 19.93 31.94 -12.61
C PHE A 463 18.72 31.14 -12.11
N GLN A 464 17.60 31.22 -12.83
CA GLN A 464 16.39 30.45 -12.55
C GLN A 464 15.97 29.70 -13.80
N SER A 465 15.56 28.44 -13.62
CA SER A 465 15.25 27.49 -14.69
C SER A 465 13.91 26.83 -14.41
N HIS A 466 12.99 26.88 -15.37
CA HIS A 466 11.64 26.36 -15.26
C HIS A 466 11.36 25.37 -16.40
N ASP A 467 11.06 24.12 -16.05
CA ASP A 467 10.73 23.06 -17.00
C ASP A 467 9.21 22.99 -17.27
N ARG A 468 8.42 23.74 -16.51
CA ARG A 468 6.97 23.95 -16.70
C ARG A 468 6.70 25.44 -16.56
N PHE A 469 6.24 26.06 -17.62
CA PHE A 469 5.92 27.48 -17.68
C PHE A 469 4.67 27.69 -18.54
N THR A 470 3.99 28.80 -18.29
CA THR A 470 2.81 29.28 -19.00
C THR A 470 3.16 30.50 -19.86
N ILE A 471 2.23 30.96 -20.69
CA ILE A 471 2.47 32.16 -21.51
C ILE A 471 2.59 33.39 -20.59
N GLU A 472 1.82 33.42 -19.51
CA GLU A 472 1.86 34.44 -18.48
C GLU A 472 3.25 34.53 -17.82
N ASP A 473 3.93 33.40 -17.61
CA ASP A 473 5.31 33.40 -17.10
C ASP A 473 6.29 34.02 -18.09
N VAL A 474 6.07 33.85 -19.40
CA VAL A 474 6.89 34.49 -20.45
C VAL A 474 6.62 35.99 -20.52
N GLU A 475 5.38 36.43 -20.30
CA GLU A 475 5.03 37.86 -20.19
C GLU A 475 5.77 38.54 -19.04
N VAL A 476 5.83 37.90 -17.87
CA VAL A 476 6.61 38.40 -16.73
C VAL A 476 8.10 38.51 -17.06
N VAL A 477 8.66 37.55 -17.80
CA VAL A 477 10.06 37.62 -18.26
C VAL A 477 10.26 38.75 -19.29
N ALA A 478 9.32 38.93 -20.21
CA ALA A 478 9.34 40.00 -21.20
C ALA A 478 9.28 41.39 -20.54
N GLU A 479 8.41 41.58 -19.55
CA GLU A 479 8.37 42.79 -18.71
C GLU A 479 9.68 42.99 -17.96
N GLY A 480 10.24 41.92 -17.40
CA GLY A 480 11.53 41.97 -16.71
C GLY A 480 12.71 42.38 -17.58
N LEU A 481 12.69 42.05 -18.88
CA LEU A 481 13.68 42.50 -19.86
C LEU A 481 13.58 44.00 -20.14
N VAL A 482 12.38 44.58 -20.07
CA VAL A 482 12.13 46.02 -20.30
C VAL A 482 12.50 46.84 -19.05
N ASP A 483 12.13 46.36 -17.86
CA ASP A 483 12.40 47.03 -16.59
C ASP A 483 13.83 46.80 -16.08
N GLY A 484 14.58 45.90 -16.74
CA GLY A 484 15.97 45.59 -16.44
C GLY A 484 16.16 44.72 -15.20
N SER A 485 15.10 44.07 -14.72
CA SER A 485 15.15 43.03 -13.67
C SER A 485 15.61 41.67 -14.22
N CYS A 486 15.56 41.48 -15.53
CA CYS A 486 16.09 40.34 -16.26
C CYS A 486 17.23 40.78 -17.19
N GLN A 487 18.41 40.19 -17.02
CA GLN A 487 19.59 40.43 -17.86
C GLN A 487 19.73 39.38 -18.97
N MET A 488 19.23 38.17 -18.78
CA MET A 488 19.20 37.13 -19.82
C MET A 488 17.90 36.37 -19.74
N ALA A 489 17.29 36.09 -20.88
CA ALA A 489 16.16 35.17 -21.00
C ALA A 489 16.47 34.12 -22.06
N GLU A 490 16.13 32.86 -21.80
CA GLU A 490 16.29 31.75 -22.72
C GLU A 490 15.00 30.93 -22.75
N LEU A 491 14.41 30.79 -23.93
CA LEU A 491 13.14 30.10 -24.13
C LEU A 491 13.31 28.98 -25.15
N VAL A 492 13.01 27.75 -24.74
CA VAL A 492 12.98 26.55 -25.56
C VAL A 492 11.53 26.07 -25.66
N LEU A 493 10.99 26.01 -26.87
CA LEU A 493 9.61 25.58 -27.13
C LEU A 493 9.47 24.04 -27.21
N THR A 494 8.24 23.56 -27.12
CA THR A 494 7.88 22.14 -27.25
C THR A 494 8.39 21.58 -28.59
N GLY A 495 9.22 20.54 -28.55
CA GLY A 495 10.01 20.07 -29.70
C GLY A 495 11.52 20.23 -29.47
N GLY A 496 11.93 21.15 -28.59
CA GLY A 496 13.29 21.28 -28.08
C GLY A 496 14.36 21.72 -29.09
N TYR A 497 13.94 22.03 -30.33
CA TYR A 497 14.80 22.54 -31.40
C TYR A 497 14.58 24.04 -31.69
N LEU A 498 13.49 24.63 -31.19
CA LEU A 498 13.24 26.07 -31.28
C LEU A 498 13.68 26.75 -29.99
N LEU A 499 14.74 27.55 -30.11
CA LEU A 499 15.41 28.26 -29.03
C LEU A 499 15.45 29.75 -29.39
N MET A 500 15.04 30.60 -28.45
CA MET A 500 15.32 32.03 -28.47
C MET A 500 16.06 32.40 -27.19
N ARG A 501 17.25 32.99 -27.34
CA ARG A 501 18.07 33.50 -26.26
C ARG A 501 18.26 35.00 -26.42
N ILE A 502 17.99 35.74 -25.36
CA ILE A 502 18.12 37.18 -25.27
C ILE A 502 19.16 37.47 -24.20
N ASP A 503 20.28 38.06 -24.60
CA ASP A 503 21.28 38.58 -23.69
C ASP A 503 21.12 40.12 -23.66
N GLY A 504 20.58 40.62 -22.56
CA GLY A 504 20.43 42.04 -22.26
C GLY A 504 21.78 42.68 -21.95
N GLY A 505 22.09 43.79 -22.63
CA GLY A 505 23.27 44.59 -22.33
C GLY A 505 23.21 45.20 -20.92
N SER A 506 24.36 45.66 -20.41
CA SER A 506 24.37 46.44 -19.16
C SER A 506 23.56 47.73 -19.33
N LYS A 507 23.08 48.34 -18.21
CA LYS A 507 22.31 49.61 -18.21
C LYS A 507 22.95 50.76 -19.02
N MET A 508 24.23 50.66 -19.39
CA MET A 508 24.97 51.66 -20.16
C MET A 508 24.91 51.45 -21.69
N ASP A 509 24.55 50.26 -22.18
CA ASP A 509 24.68 49.91 -23.61
C ASP A 509 23.36 49.90 -24.40
N GLY A 510 22.20 49.87 -23.73
CA GLY A 510 20.85 50.00 -24.33
C GLY A 510 20.46 49.01 -25.43
N ARG A 511 21.38 48.12 -25.83
CA ARG A 511 21.25 47.16 -26.93
C ARG A 511 21.22 45.74 -26.34
N CYS A 512 20.18 45.01 -26.69
CA CYS A 512 20.04 43.58 -26.47
C CYS A 512 20.57 42.81 -27.66
N THR A 513 21.12 41.64 -27.40
CA THR A 513 21.48 40.68 -28.44
C THR A 513 20.48 39.52 -28.39
N VAL A 514 19.79 39.28 -29.49
CA VAL A 514 18.85 38.17 -29.63
C VAL A 514 19.44 37.13 -30.56
N THR A 515 19.47 35.88 -30.10
CA THR A 515 19.86 34.71 -30.88
C THR A 515 18.67 33.78 -30.98
N VAL A 516 18.28 33.40 -32.19
CA VAL A 516 17.11 32.54 -32.43
C VAL A 516 17.47 31.40 -33.38
N THR A 517 16.86 30.23 -33.17
CA THR A 517 16.98 29.11 -34.10
C THR A 517 15.81 29.07 -35.06
N ARG A 518 16.09 28.72 -36.32
CA ARG A 518 15.09 28.51 -37.36
C ARG A 518 15.31 27.16 -38.04
N PRO A 519 14.26 26.34 -38.25
CA PRO A 519 14.36 25.14 -39.05
C PRO A 519 14.52 25.50 -40.54
N ASP A 520 15.52 24.93 -41.21
CA ASP A 520 15.77 25.11 -42.64
C ASP A 520 16.06 23.73 -43.27
N GLY A 521 14.97 23.05 -43.66
CA GLY A 521 15.02 21.65 -44.11
C GLY A 521 15.49 20.71 -42.99
N ALA A 522 16.53 19.91 -43.26
CA ALA A 522 17.11 18.95 -42.31
C ALA A 522 18.10 19.56 -41.30
N LYS A 523 18.39 20.88 -41.39
CA LYS A 523 19.38 21.56 -40.53
C LYS A 523 18.76 22.71 -39.75
N LEU A 524 19.21 22.88 -38.52
CA LEU A 524 18.84 24.00 -37.66
C LEU A 524 19.83 25.15 -37.91
N ARG A 525 19.34 26.36 -38.24
CA ARG A 525 20.19 27.53 -38.43
C ARG A 525 20.05 28.51 -37.27
N PHE A 526 21.15 29.16 -36.91
CA PHE A 526 21.20 30.16 -35.84
C PHE A 526 21.30 31.56 -36.44
N PHE A 527 20.42 32.45 -35.99
CA PHE A 527 20.37 33.84 -36.42
C PHE A 527 20.57 34.76 -35.23
N LYS A 528 21.33 35.84 -35.44
CA LYS A 528 21.65 36.83 -34.40
C LYS A 528 21.28 38.23 -34.87
N ASN A 529 20.63 39.01 -34.01
CA ASN A 529 20.33 40.42 -34.25
C ASN A 529 20.54 41.26 -32.97
N GLN A 530 20.79 42.56 -33.14
CA GLN A 530 20.86 43.53 -32.06
C GLN A 530 19.63 44.43 -32.10
N CYS A 531 18.91 44.52 -30.99
CA CYS A 531 17.68 45.30 -30.90
C CYS A 531 17.55 46.01 -29.55
N THR A 532 16.48 46.77 -29.37
CA THR A 532 16.17 47.38 -28.06
C THR A 532 15.54 46.35 -27.11
N HIS A 533 15.56 46.60 -25.81
CA HIS A 533 14.90 45.76 -24.80
C HIS A 533 13.39 45.57 -25.08
N ARG A 534 12.70 46.63 -25.50
CA ARG A 534 11.27 46.56 -25.86
C ARG A 534 11.01 45.68 -27.09
N GLN A 535 11.88 45.77 -28.10
CA GLN A 535 11.78 44.95 -29.29
C GLN A 535 12.12 43.48 -29.00
N ALA A 536 13.10 43.22 -28.13
CA ALA A 536 13.45 41.88 -27.68
C ALA A 536 12.29 41.23 -26.90
N ALA A 537 11.63 41.99 -26.00
CA ALA A 537 10.46 41.54 -25.26
C ALA A 537 9.27 41.20 -26.17
N ALA A 538 8.99 42.04 -27.17
CA ALA A 538 7.95 41.77 -28.17
C ALA A 538 8.26 40.49 -28.97
N TRP A 539 9.50 40.32 -29.42
CA TRP A 539 9.93 39.13 -30.14
C TRP A 539 9.87 37.85 -29.30
N LEU A 540 10.13 37.93 -27.99
CA LEU A 540 10.01 36.79 -27.07
C LEU A 540 8.56 36.29 -26.99
N LEU A 541 7.58 37.21 -26.93
CA LEU A 541 6.16 36.88 -26.90
C LEU A 541 5.64 36.36 -28.23
N GLU A 542 6.08 36.97 -29.34
CA GLU A 542 5.78 36.46 -30.69
C GLU A 542 6.37 35.06 -30.89
N PHE A 543 7.54 34.78 -30.32
CA PHE A 543 8.19 33.47 -30.39
C PHE A 543 7.44 32.44 -29.54
N ALA A 544 7.07 32.79 -28.30
CA ALA A 544 6.28 31.93 -27.43
C ALA A 544 4.90 31.56 -28.01
N SER A 545 4.26 32.50 -28.73
CA SER A 545 2.97 32.28 -29.40
C SER A 545 3.08 31.63 -30.78
N GLY A 546 4.30 31.39 -31.28
CA GLY A 546 4.54 30.78 -32.61
C GLY A 546 4.34 31.73 -33.80
N ASN A 547 4.11 33.02 -33.57
CA ASN A 547 3.84 34.03 -34.61
C ASN A 547 5.10 34.82 -35.03
N PHE A 548 6.27 34.44 -34.55
CA PHE A 548 7.52 35.13 -34.83
C PHE A 548 7.96 35.00 -36.29
N ALA A 549 7.82 36.10 -37.04
CA ALA A 549 8.20 36.19 -38.45
C ALA A 549 8.94 37.52 -38.74
N PRO A 550 10.21 37.67 -38.32
CA PRO A 550 10.97 38.89 -38.55
C PRO A 550 11.45 39.01 -40.02
N ASP A 551 11.86 40.22 -40.44
CA ASP A 551 12.59 40.38 -41.71
C ASP A 551 14.00 39.78 -41.58
N TRP A 552 14.16 38.56 -42.07
CA TRP A 552 15.41 37.80 -42.01
C TRP A 552 16.59 38.47 -42.72
N LYS A 553 16.37 39.50 -43.56
CA LYS A 553 17.47 40.27 -44.17
C LYS A 553 18.27 41.07 -43.16
N GLU A 554 17.66 41.43 -42.03
CA GLU A 554 18.30 42.19 -40.95
C GLU A 554 19.04 41.30 -39.94
N TRP A 555 18.92 39.96 -40.08
CA TRP A 555 19.49 38.99 -39.16
C TRP A 555 20.78 38.38 -39.72
N LYS A 556 21.80 38.29 -38.87
CA LYS A 556 23.09 37.69 -39.25
C LYS A 556 23.05 36.19 -38.99
N ASP A 557 23.28 35.38 -40.03
CA ASP A 557 23.46 33.93 -39.89
C ASP A 557 24.79 33.63 -39.14
N CYS A 558 24.69 33.00 -37.98
CA CYS A 558 25.81 32.61 -37.14
C CYS A 558 25.92 31.09 -36.97
N THR A 559 25.28 30.30 -37.83
CA THR A 559 25.22 28.82 -37.74
C THR A 559 26.61 28.18 -37.61
N ARG A 560 27.58 28.59 -38.45
CA ARG A 560 28.97 28.07 -38.38
C ARG A 560 29.70 28.42 -37.09
N GLN A 561 29.37 29.55 -36.46
CA GLN A 561 29.97 29.96 -35.18
C GLN A 561 29.37 29.15 -34.03
N ALA A 562 28.05 28.98 -34.03
CA ALA A 562 27.35 28.15 -33.04
C ALA A 562 27.78 26.67 -33.10
N GLU A 563 27.98 26.12 -34.31
CA GLU A 563 28.51 24.76 -34.50
C GLU A 563 29.92 24.59 -33.91
N ARG A 564 30.79 25.61 -34.03
CA ARG A 564 32.14 25.61 -33.42
C ARG A 564 32.10 25.70 -31.90
N ASP A 565 31.24 26.57 -31.36
CA ASP A 565 31.12 26.78 -29.91
C ASP A 565 30.50 25.55 -29.21
N MET A 566 29.59 24.83 -29.90
CA MET A 566 29.05 23.55 -29.42
C MET A 566 30.07 22.40 -29.51
N ALA A 567 30.93 22.39 -30.53
CA ALA A 567 31.99 21.39 -30.68
C ALA A 567 33.10 21.50 -29.62
N HIS A 568 33.31 22.69 -29.05
CA HIS A 568 34.26 22.93 -27.96
C HIS A 568 33.71 22.65 -26.54
N LYS A 569 32.39 22.44 -26.40
CA LYS A 569 31.72 22.13 -25.12
C LYS A 569 31.43 20.64 -24.91
N LYS A 570 31.72 19.80 -25.90
CA LYS A 570 31.85 18.34 -25.75
C LYS A 570 33.29 17.99 -25.44
#